data_AF-A0AAJ0G6F3-F1
#
_entry.id   AF-A0AAJ0G6F3-F1
#
_cell.length_a   1.000
_cell.length_b   1.000
_cell.length_c   1.000
_cell.angle_alpha   90.00
_cell.angle_beta   90.00
_cell.angle_gamma   90.00
#
_symmetry.space_group_name_H-M   'P 1'
#
loop_
_entity.id
_entity.type
_entity.pdbx_description
1 polymer ?
#
loop_
_entity_poly.entity_id
_entity_poly.type
_entity_poly.pdbx_seq_one_letter_code
_entity_poly.pdbx_strand_id
1 'polypeptide(L)'
;MTSEVKQPEVYWTKPNKHCPNSNLPVLVYRNVLPDDMTELNVSKTISANNWKHGGTFKHYPAAHFHSNTHECYAAISGQTHCLYGVGPLDDESDGVEFDMKAGDIAVHAAGVAHRNTWSSDDYVYMGLYPQGAPKWNNNFCKADEGETKAKEQEAKEVEIPDWDPVYGRDGPLPKIWSEAQSKLYREPELPHIDFSTEGSIHQETTKSFSPYVAITFDKMTQYGPVDDFKLSGKTVAVTGGGGGIGFSFARLCHEKGARVLIGDLKLTSEAEQYVSKAKNSEVAFQKCDVSSWDDLHNLISTSVEKFSAVPDVYAPVAGIYEPAWSNFWNDESSGSYKTLRINVDHPIKFTRLAMRALAGAEKQGVVVLVASTAGIRANYLASLYTASKHAIVGFAKAMGEADVDQGVKINCVLPGLVSTPLWHDREDKLKDWAKFDDRKQLMPDDIGELMVRMVESKEYEGGTCVLKTPYEERIVEEGHTKQVQKMKEYDPSPRPEAALDRIKDVLQGERGKKWT
;
A
#
# COMPACT_ATOMS: atom_id res chain seq x y z
N MET A 1 37.06 26.54 -4.52
CA MET A 1 37.57 26.07 -5.83
C MET A 1 36.43 25.30 -6.46
N THR A 2 35.89 25.77 -7.57
CA THR A 2 34.85 25.04 -8.32
C THR A 2 35.52 23.79 -8.89
N SER A 3 35.17 22.61 -8.37
CA SER A 3 35.65 21.33 -8.92
C SER A 3 35.19 21.22 -10.37
N GLU A 4 36.12 20.94 -11.27
CA GLU A 4 35.85 20.71 -12.69
C GLU A 4 34.87 19.54 -12.86
N VAL A 5 33.77 19.75 -13.59
CA VAL A 5 32.78 18.70 -13.87
C VAL A 5 33.39 17.67 -14.82
N LYS A 6 33.66 16.46 -14.32
CA LYS A 6 34.14 15.35 -15.16
C LYS A 6 32.99 14.76 -15.95
N GLN A 7 33.18 14.56 -17.25
CA GLN A 7 32.21 13.86 -18.10
C GLN A 7 32.18 12.35 -17.76
N PRO A 8 31.00 11.73 -17.69
CA PRO A 8 30.89 10.28 -17.49
C PRO A 8 31.25 9.52 -18.77
N GLU A 9 31.67 8.27 -18.59
CA GLU A 9 31.67 7.28 -19.65
C GLU A 9 30.23 6.90 -19.98
N VAL A 10 29.93 6.64 -21.25
CA VAL A 10 28.56 6.41 -21.74
C VAL A 10 28.47 5.02 -22.37
N TYR A 11 27.61 4.17 -21.82
CA TYR A 11 27.43 2.78 -22.22
C TYR A 11 25.98 2.53 -22.66
N TRP A 12 25.80 1.95 -23.85
CA TRP A 12 24.47 1.76 -24.45
C TRP A 12 24.04 0.30 -24.40
N THR A 13 22.93 0.05 -23.71
CA THR A 13 22.26 -1.26 -23.75
C THR A 13 21.21 -1.30 -24.85
N LYS A 14 20.79 -2.50 -25.28
CA LYS A 14 19.74 -2.68 -26.29
C LYS A 14 18.55 -3.43 -25.71
N PRO A 15 17.30 -3.02 -25.99
CA PRO A 15 16.12 -3.83 -25.69
C PRO A 15 16.27 -5.24 -26.24
N ASN A 16 15.89 -6.23 -25.44
CA ASN A 16 15.91 -7.63 -25.84
C ASN A 16 14.60 -8.32 -25.39
N LYS A 17 14.54 -9.65 -25.57
CA LYS A 17 13.33 -10.43 -25.32
C LYS A 17 12.84 -10.36 -23.87
N HIS A 18 13.77 -10.27 -22.92
CA HIS A 18 13.52 -10.46 -21.48
C HIS A 18 13.81 -9.21 -20.65
N CYS A 19 14.50 -8.22 -21.24
CA CYS A 19 14.96 -7.01 -20.61
C CYS A 19 14.52 -5.80 -21.45
N PRO A 20 13.74 -4.85 -20.88
CA PRO A 20 13.33 -3.65 -21.60
C PRO A 20 14.50 -2.83 -22.10
N ASN A 21 15.56 -2.71 -21.29
CA ASN A 21 16.78 -1.92 -21.51
C ASN A 21 16.52 -0.57 -22.15
N SER A 22 16.31 0.44 -21.29
CA SER A 22 16.04 1.81 -21.72
C SER A 22 17.01 2.28 -22.81
N ASN A 23 16.48 3.09 -23.72
CA ASN A 23 17.26 3.82 -24.71
C ASN A 23 18.05 4.98 -24.09
N LEU A 24 18.01 5.17 -22.78
CA LEU A 24 18.90 6.08 -22.06
C LEU A 24 20.18 5.33 -21.67
N PRO A 25 21.37 5.88 -21.95
CA PRO A 25 22.61 5.17 -21.67
C PRO A 25 22.91 5.09 -20.18
N VAL A 26 23.64 4.05 -19.80
CA VAL A 26 24.30 3.94 -18.50
C VAL A 26 25.45 4.95 -18.47
N LEU A 27 25.53 5.74 -17.40
CA LEU A 27 26.59 6.73 -17.20
C LEU A 27 27.50 6.28 -16.06
N VAL A 28 28.81 6.27 -16.29
CA VAL A 28 29.79 5.87 -15.29
C VAL A 28 30.76 7.02 -15.00
N TYR A 29 30.73 7.49 -13.76
CA TYR A 29 31.57 8.56 -13.24
C TYR A 29 32.76 8.00 -12.48
N ARG A 30 33.97 8.41 -12.86
CA ARG A 30 35.22 7.90 -12.29
C ARG A 30 35.75 8.77 -11.16
N ASN A 31 35.95 8.16 -9.99
CA ASN A 31 36.53 8.77 -8.80
C ASN A 31 35.91 10.15 -8.48
N VAL A 32 34.62 10.12 -8.14
CA VAL A 32 33.78 11.31 -7.86
C VAL A 32 33.22 11.34 -6.45
N LEU A 33 33.34 10.25 -5.69
CA LEU A 33 32.97 10.22 -4.27
C LEU A 33 34.01 10.98 -3.42
N PRO A 34 33.62 11.45 -2.22
CA PRO A 34 34.56 12.08 -1.28
C PRO A 34 35.64 11.09 -0.82
N ASP A 35 36.82 11.60 -0.44
CA ASP A 35 37.94 10.77 0.04
C ASP A 35 37.56 9.88 1.24
N ASP A 36 36.73 10.40 2.15
CA ASP A 36 36.16 9.65 3.27
C ASP A 36 34.83 8.98 2.87
N MET A 37 34.95 7.79 2.27
CA MET A 37 33.85 7.00 1.70
C MET A 37 33.04 6.20 2.72
N THR A 38 32.78 6.76 3.90
CA THR A 38 31.81 6.17 4.83
C THR A 38 30.39 6.28 4.25
N GLU A 39 29.52 5.31 4.56
CA GLU A 39 28.11 5.32 4.13
C GLU A 39 27.40 6.64 4.48
N LEU A 40 27.71 7.20 5.65
CA LEU A 40 27.17 8.48 6.09
C LEU A 40 27.60 9.66 5.20
N ASN A 41 28.88 9.74 4.84
CA ASN A 41 29.41 10.86 4.05
C ASN A 41 28.98 10.76 2.60
N VAL A 42 28.99 9.56 2.04
CA VAL A 42 28.50 9.32 0.68
C VAL A 42 27.00 9.61 0.60
N SER A 43 26.20 9.14 1.56
CA SER A 43 24.77 9.49 1.65
C SER A 43 24.57 11.01 1.70
N LYS A 44 25.29 11.73 2.56
CA LYS A 44 25.17 13.19 2.67
C LYS A 44 25.52 13.90 1.36
N THR A 45 26.58 13.46 0.69
CA THR A 45 27.04 14.07 -0.57
C THR A 45 26.00 13.88 -1.66
N ILE A 46 25.47 12.66 -1.82
CA ILE A 46 24.55 12.32 -2.90
C ILE A 46 23.12 12.82 -2.60
N SER A 47 22.68 12.78 -1.34
CA SER A 47 21.37 13.33 -0.95
C SER A 47 21.27 14.85 -1.06
N ALA A 48 22.40 15.57 -1.02
CA ALA A 48 22.42 16.99 -1.38
C ALA A 48 22.00 17.24 -2.84
N ASN A 49 22.11 16.23 -3.70
CA ASN A 49 21.70 16.28 -5.10
C ASN A 49 20.32 15.66 -5.35
N ASN A 50 19.45 15.53 -4.34
CA ASN A 50 18.14 14.87 -4.47
C ASN A 50 18.21 13.40 -4.92
N TRP A 51 19.16 12.65 -4.36
CA TRP A 51 19.20 11.19 -4.48
C TRP A 51 19.23 10.56 -3.08
N LYS A 52 18.27 9.68 -2.78
CA LYS A 52 18.15 9.02 -1.47
C LYS A 52 18.88 7.69 -1.44
N HIS A 53 19.48 7.40 -0.30
CA HIS A 53 20.05 6.09 -0.01
C HIS A 53 18.95 5.05 0.21
N GLY A 54 18.95 3.99 -0.61
CA GLY A 54 18.00 2.87 -0.52
C GLY A 54 18.55 1.63 0.19
N GLY A 55 19.86 1.45 0.21
CA GLY A 55 20.52 0.39 0.97
C GLY A 55 21.98 0.17 0.58
N THR A 56 22.71 -0.48 1.47
CA THR A 56 24.12 -0.86 1.28
C THR A 56 24.21 -2.35 0.97
N PHE A 57 24.89 -2.68 -0.11
CA PHE A 57 24.93 -4.03 -0.66
C PHE A 57 26.37 -4.48 -0.94
N LYS A 58 26.53 -5.78 -1.12
CA LYS A 58 27.75 -6.44 -1.58
C LYS A 58 27.48 -7.05 -2.96
N HIS A 59 28.38 -7.92 -3.44
CA HIS A 59 28.21 -8.68 -4.67
C HIS A 59 26.77 -9.21 -4.86
N TYR A 60 26.13 -8.82 -5.97
CA TYR A 60 24.78 -9.22 -6.34
C TYR A 60 24.75 -9.86 -7.74
N PRO A 61 24.74 -11.21 -7.83
CA PRO A 61 24.89 -11.91 -9.12
C PRO A 61 23.59 -12.06 -9.92
N ALA A 62 22.43 -11.77 -9.32
CA ALA A 62 21.15 -11.96 -9.99
C ALA A 62 20.86 -10.76 -10.92
N ALA A 63 20.79 -11.02 -12.22
CA ALA A 63 20.37 -10.01 -13.21
C ALA A 63 18.96 -9.53 -12.91
N HIS A 64 18.82 -8.22 -12.74
CA HIS A 64 17.53 -7.59 -12.46
C HIS A 64 17.45 -6.18 -13.05
N PHE A 65 16.23 -5.65 -13.10
CA PHE A 65 15.96 -4.25 -13.40
C PHE A 65 14.76 -3.74 -12.60
N HIS A 66 14.72 -2.42 -12.44
CA HIS A 66 13.57 -1.69 -11.88
C HIS A 66 12.84 -1.00 -13.02
N SER A 67 11.58 -1.33 -13.27
CA SER A 67 10.79 -0.66 -14.31
C SER A 67 10.18 0.66 -13.84
N ASN A 68 10.16 0.93 -12.54
CA ASN A 68 9.47 2.10 -11.97
C ASN A 68 10.41 3.18 -11.39
N THR A 69 11.73 3.02 -11.49
CA THR A 69 12.69 4.02 -11.02
C THR A 69 14.05 3.89 -11.69
N HIS A 70 14.75 5.02 -11.83
CA HIS A 70 16.19 5.05 -12.08
C HIS A 70 16.97 4.66 -10.83
N GLU A 71 18.21 4.22 -11.02
CA GLU A 71 19.05 3.75 -9.93
C GLU A 71 20.51 4.13 -10.17
N CYS A 72 21.22 4.36 -9.07
CA CYS A 72 22.60 4.75 -9.02
C CYS A 72 23.35 3.85 -8.03
N TYR A 73 24.44 3.23 -8.47
CA TYR A 73 25.39 2.48 -7.65
C TYR A 73 26.59 3.36 -7.33
N ALA A 74 26.84 3.60 -6.04
CA ALA A 74 28.06 4.24 -5.56
C ALA A 74 28.97 3.20 -4.90
N ALA A 75 30.10 2.87 -5.50
CA ALA A 75 31.06 1.92 -4.94
C ALA A 75 31.88 2.61 -3.85
N ILE A 76 31.74 2.15 -2.60
CA ILE A 76 32.39 2.77 -1.42
C ILE A 76 33.58 1.95 -0.90
N SER A 77 33.72 0.70 -1.31
CA SER A 77 34.83 -0.19 -0.96
C SER A 77 35.03 -1.25 -2.05
N GLY A 78 36.26 -1.75 -2.21
CA GLY A 78 36.62 -2.82 -3.15
C GLY A 78 36.43 -2.47 -4.63
N GLN A 79 36.27 -3.51 -5.44
CA GLN A 79 36.07 -3.43 -6.89
C GLN A 79 35.15 -4.54 -7.40
N THR A 80 34.49 -4.30 -8.54
CA THR A 80 33.52 -5.21 -9.15
C THR A 80 33.60 -5.16 -10.67
N HIS A 81 33.23 -6.27 -11.30
CA HIS A 81 32.96 -6.35 -12.73
C HIS A 81 31.43 -6.36 -12.93
N CYS A 82 30.94 -5.41 -13.72
CA CYS A 82 29.52 -5.19 -13.96
C CYS A 82 29.13 -5.68 -15.36
N LEU A 83 27.98 -6.35 -15.46
CA LEU A 83 27.35 -6.71 -16.73
C LEU A 83 25.96 -6.10 -16.78
N TYR A 84 25.71 -5.35 -17.84
CA TYR A 84 24.47 -4.60 -18.08
C TYR A 84 23.82 -5.03 -19.41
N GLY A 85 22.51 -4.85 -19.51
CA GLY A 85 21.75 -5.05 -20.75
C GLY A 85 21.31 -6.48 -21.05
N VAL A 86 21.66 -7.46 -20.22
CA VAL A 86 21.33 -8.88 -20.47
C VAL A 86 20.88 -9.59 -19.19
N GLY A 87 19.90 -10.49 -19.35
CA GLY A 87 19.38 -11.38 -18.34
C GLY A 87 19.98 -12.78 -18.41
N PRO A 88 19.54 -13.72 -17.55
CA PRO A 88 20.05 -15.09 -17.52
C PRO A 88 19.59 -15.95 -18.70
N LEU A 89 18.67 -15.45 -19.53
CA LEU A 89 18.13 -16.12 -20.71
C LEU A 89 18.67 -15.52 -22.02
N ASP A 90 19.47 -14.46 -21.94
CA ASP A 90 20.04 -13.77 -23.09
C ASP A 90 21.49 -14.25 -23.33
N ASP A 91 22.04 -13.97 -24.52
CA ASP A 91 23.46 -14.18 -24.80
C ASP A 91 24.27 -13.10 -24.08
N GLU A 92 25.19 -13.50 -23.19
CA GLU A 92 25.99 -12.54 -22.41
C GLU A 92 26.85 -11.62 -23.31
N SER A 93 27.21 -12.06 -24.52
CA SER A 93 27.99 -11.26 -25.47
C SER A 93 27.24 -10.05 -26.06
N ASP A 94 25.91 -10.01 -25.91
CA ASP A 94 25.08 -8.85 -26.27
C ASP A 94 25.06 -7.77 -25.17
N GLY A 95 25.59 -8.11 -23.98
CA GLY A 95 25.67 -7.21 -22.84
C GLY A 95 26.80 -6.19 -22.95
N VAL A 96 26.79 -5.25 -22.01
CA VAL A 96 27.84 -4.25 -21.87
C VAL A 96 28.53 -4.42 -20.53
N GLU A 97 29.85 -4.47 -20.58
CA GLU A 97 30.70 -4.73 -19.41
C GLU A 97 31.59 -3.54 -19.09
N PHE A 98 31.79 -3.29 -17.80
CA PHE A 98 32.79 -2.36 -17.30
C PHE A 98 33.13 -2.67 -15.85
N ASP A 99 34.32 -2.28 -15.43
CA ASP A 99 34.73 -2.38 -14.02
C ASP A 99 34.27 -1.15 -13.24
N MET A 100 34.01 -1.32 -11.95
CA MET A 100 33.89 -0.24 -10.98
C MET A 100 34.78 -0.51 -9.78
N LYS A 101 35.29 0.55 -9.15
CA LYS A 101 36.04 0.50 -7.89
C LYS A 101 35.56 1.56 -6.92
N ALA A 102 35.98 1.44 -5.67
CA ALA A 102 35.74 2.47 -4.65
C ALA A 102 36.06 3.87 -5.20
N GLY A 103 35.08 4.76 -5.14
CA GLY A 103 35.15 6.11 -5.70
C GLY A 103 34.29 6.32 -6.95
N ASP A 104 33.92 5.26 -7.65
CA ASP A 104 33.14 5.33 -8.89
C ASP A 104 31.62 5.29 -8.62
N ILE A 105 30.87 5.92 -9.53
CA ILE A 105 29.41 5.86 -9.58
C ILE A 105 28.95 5.35 -10.94
N ALA A 106 28.00 4.43 -10.99
CA ALA A 106 27.27 4.07 -12.20
C ALA A 106 25.79 4.41 -12.00
N VAL A 107 25.17 5.06 -12.98
CA VAL A 107 23.74 5.41 -12.96
C VAL A 107 23.09 4.92 -14.23
N HIS A 108 21.96 4.25 -14.06
CA HIS A 108 21.24 3.57 -15.13
C HIS A 108 19.74 3.87 -15.05
N ALA A 109 19.13 3.92 -16.22
CA ALA A 109 17.72 4.23 -16.33
C ALA A 109 16.82 3.06 -15.93
N ALA A 110 15.53 3.34 -15.73
CA ALA A 110 14.55 2.32 -15.43
C ALA A 110 14.50 1.31 -16.59
N GLY A 111 14.31 0.03 -16.28
CA GLY A 111 14.27 -1.04 -17.28
C GLY A 111 15.63 -1.57 -17.72
N VAL A 112 16.75 -0.95 -17.32
CA VAL A 112 18.10 -1.44 -17.66
C VAL A 112 18.49 -2.61 -16.77
N ALA A 113 18.67 -3.80 -17.37
CA ALA A 113 19.12 -4.99 -16.68
C ALA A 113 20.57 -4.87 -16.23
N HIS A 114 20.88 -5.33 -15.02
CA HIS A 114 22.23 -5.24 -14.46
C HIS A 114 22.50 -6.30 -13.39
N ARG A 115 23.78 -6.66 -13.22
CA ARG A 115 24.32 -7.51 -12.13
C ARG A 115 25.83 -7.34 -11.97
N ASN A 116 26.37 -7.89 -10.88
CA ASN A 116 27.80 -8.14 -10.74
C ASN A 116 28.14 -9.55 -11.24
N THR A 117 29.18 -9.69 -12.06
CA THR A 117 29.70 -11.01 -12.50
C THR A 117 30.90 -11.44 -11.66
N TRP A 118 31.61 -10.48 -11.06
CA TRP A 118 32.69 -10.70 -10.12
C TRP A 118 32.84 -9.52 -9.17
N SER A 119 33.25 -9.73 -7.92
CA SER A 119 33.62 -8.64 -7.00
C SER A 119 34.74 -9.08 -6.05
N SER A 120 35.53 -8.13 -5.54
CA SER A 120 36.46 -8.38 -4.43
C SER A 120 35.73 -8.63 -3.11
N ASP A 121 36.37 -9.31 -2.16
CA ASP A 121 35.77 -9.69 -0.87
C ASP A 121 35.30 -8.50 -0.01
N ASP A 122 35.98 -7.37 -0.18
CA ASP A 122 35.71 -6.10 0.48
C ASP A 122 34.77 -5.18 -0.33
N TYR A 123 34.23 -5.65 -1.46
CA TYR A 123 33.34 -4.85 -2.30
C TYR A 123 32.03 -4.51 -1.57
N VAL A 124 31.76 -3.22 -1.50
CA VAL A 124 30.51 -2.66 -0.94
C VAL A 124 30.09 -1.48 -1.80
N TYR A 125 28.81 -1.44 -2.15
CA TYR A 125 28.22 -0.31 -2.85
C TYR A 125 26.91 0.12 -2.20
N MET A 126 26.54 1.36 -2.45
CA MET A 126 25.26 1.93 -2.04
C MET A 126 24.33 2.01 -3.24
N GLY A 127 23.11 1.48 -3.09
CA GLY A 127 22.01 1.67 -4.02
C GLY A 127 21.28 2.97 -3.70
N LEU A 128 21.20 3.86 -4.69
CA LEU A 128 20.69 5.22 -4.57
C LEU A 128 19.63 5.46 -5.63
N TYR A 129 18.61 6.22 -5.28
CA TYR A 129 17.45 6.45 -6.15
C TYR A 129 17.10 7.94 -6.15
N PRO A 130 16.50 8.49 -7.22
CA PRO A 130 16.02 9.87 -7.21
C PRO A 130 15.10 10.13 -6.01
N GLN A 131 15.19 11.32 -5.42
CA GLN A 131 14.31 11.74 -4.35
C GLN A 131 12.86 11.72 -4.85
N GLY A 132 11.94 11.14 -4.07
CA GLY A 132 10.56 10.95 -4.51
C GLY A 132 10.33 9.70 -5.37
N ALA A 133 11.39 8.99 -5.80
CA ALA A 133 11.22 7.71 -6.48
C ALA A 133 10.38 6.73 -5.65
N PRO A 134 9.45 5.98 -6.28
CA PRO A 134 8.68 4.95 -5.59
C PRO A 134 9.61 3.87 -5.04
N LYS A 135 9.07 2.97 -4.21
CA LYS A 135 9.81 1.76 -3.86
C LYS A 135 10.09 0.96 -5.14
N TRP A 136 11.36 0.69 -5.42
CA TRP A 136 11.78 -0.02 -6.62
C TRP A 136 11.16 -1.42 -6.68
N ASN A 137 10.73 -1.83 -7.87
CA ASN A 137 10.28 -3.19 -8.13
C ASN A 137 11.44 -4.05 -8.63
N ASN A 138 11.47 -5.33 -8.29
CA ASN A 138 12.55 -6.23 -8.73
C ASN A 138 12.01 -7.15 -9.83
N ASN A 139 12.47 -6.94 -11.06
CA ASN A 139 12.16 -7.81 -12.20
C ASN A 139 13.42 -8.59 -12.57
N PHE A 140 13.33 -9.92 -12.60
CA PHE A 140 14.51 -10.81 -12.70
C PHE A 140 14.83 -11.30 -14.11
N CYS A 141 14.46 -10.52 -15.14
CA CYS A 141 14.81 -10.79 -16.55
C CYS A 141 14.36 -12.19 -17.05
N LYS A 142 13.15 -12.62 -16.67
CA LYS A 142 12.56 -13.92 -17.04
C LYS A 142 11.16 -13.80 -17.66
N ALA A 143 10.68 -12.58 -17.85
CA ALA A 143 9.38 -12.29 -18.44
C ALA A 143 9.36 -12.70 -19.92
N ASP A 144 8.17 -13.02 -20.44
CA ASP A 144 8.00 -13.16 -21.89
C ASP A 144 8.00 -11.78 -22.60
N GLU A 145 7.92 -11.77 -23.93
CA GLU A 145 7.96 -10.52 -24.71
C GLU A 145 6.78 -9.59 -24.42
N GLY A 146 5.61 -10.14 -24.11
CA GLY A 146 4.42 -9.35 -23.83
C GLY A 146 4.54 -8.62 -22.50
N GLU A 147 4.97 -9.35 -21.47
CA GLU A 147 5.24 -8.77 -20.14
C GLU A 147 6.44 -7.82 -20.19
N THR A 148 7.51 -8.16 -20.92
CA THR A 148 8.68 -7.29 -21.09
C THR A 148 8.30 -5.97 -21.76
N LYS A 149 7.42 -5.98 -22.78
CA LYS A 149 6.88 -4.75 -23.38
C LYS A 149 6.05 -3.92 -22.41
N ALA A 150 5.25 -4.55 -21.54
CA ALA A 150 4.52 -3.81 -20.51
C ALA A 150 5.48 -3.13 -19.52
N LYS A 151 6.58 -3.81 -19.16
CA LYS A 151 7.65 -3.26 -18.32
C LYS A 151 8.46 -2.16 -19.02
N GLU A 152 8.61 -2.25 -20.33
CA GLU A 152 9.19 -1.19 -21.15
C GLU A 152 8.34 0.08 -21.11
N GLN A 153 7.01 -0.03 -21.20
CA GLN A 153 6.13 1.14 -21.08
C GLN A 153 6.22 1.77 -19.69
N GLU A 154 6.20 0.95 -18.63
CA GLU A 154 6.40 1.42 -17.25
C GLU A 154 7.74 2.17 -17.11
N ALA A 155 8.82 1.64 -17.68
CA ALA A 155 10.14 2.26 -17.66
C ALA A 155 10.22 3.59 -18.44
N LYS A 156 9.45 3.74 -19.52
CA LYS A 156 9.38 4.97 -20.32
C LYS A 156 8.65 6.10 -19.61
N GLU A 157 7.77 5.78 -18.66
CA GLU A 157 7.04 6.74 -17.84
C GLU A 157 7.91 7.34 -16.72
N VAL A 158 9.07 6.74 -16.42
CA VAL A 158 10.00 7.27 -15.41
C VAL A 158 10.71 8.51 -15.98
N GLU A 159 10.43 9.67 -15.37
CA GLU A 159 10.99 10.95 -15.79
C GLU A 159 12.51 11.03 -15.56
N ILE A 160 13.19 11.66 -16.52
CA ILE A 160 14.62 11.98 -16.39
C ILE A 160 14.80 12.91 -15.19
N PRO A 161 15.67 12.57 -14.22
CA PRO A 161 15.88 13.40 -13.04
C PRO A 161 16.46 14.76 -13.42
N ASP A 162 15.94 15.82 -12.80
CA ASP A 162 16.49 17.18 -12.88
C ASP A 162 17.92 17.30 -12.29
N TRP A 163 18.31 16.34 -11.44
CA TRP A 163 19.55 16.39 -10.69
C TRP A 163 20.42 15.17 -11.01
N ASP A 164 21.66 15.44 -11.42
CA ASP A 164 22.72 14.46 -11.50
C ASP A 164 23.15 14.01 -10.08
N PRO A 165 23.37 12.70 -9.83
CA PRO A 165 23.73 12.22 -8.49
C PRO A 165 25.07 12.76 -7.97
N VAL A 166 25.97 13.18 -8.86
CA VAL A 166 27.31 13.69 -8.53
C VAL A 166 27.33 15.22 -8.46
N TYR A 167 26.81 15.89 -9.49
CA TYR A 167 26.98 17.33 -9.69
C TYR A 167 25.68 18.14 -9.58
N GLY A 168 24.56 17.50 -9.24
CA GLY A 168 23.26 18.16 -9.10
C GLY A 168 22.70 18.69 -10.42
N ARG A 169 22.00 19.84 -10.41
CA ARG A 169 21.29 20.38 -11.59
C ARG A 169 22.19 20.66 -12.80
N ASP A 170 23.45 20.99 -12.56
CA ASP A 170 24.42 21.33 -13.62
C ASP A 170 25.22 20.12 -14.10
N GLY A 171 24.88 18.92 -13.62
CA GLY A 171 25.60 17.70 -13.98
C GLY A 171 25.28 17.17 -15.38
N PRO A 172 26.11 16.24 -15.89
CA PRO A 172 25.94 15.71 -17.23
C PRO A 172 24.66 14.89 -17.45
N LEU A 173 24.13 14.21 -16.42
CA LEU A 173 23.04 13.24 -16.57
C LEU A 173 21.77 13.82 -17.22
N PRO A 174 21.14 14.90 -16.70
CA PRO A 174 19.89 15.41 -17.25
C PRO A 174 20.04 15.76 -18.73
N LYS A 175 21.17 16.39 -19.09
CA LYS A 175 21.46 16.77 -20.47
C LYS A 175 21.66 15.56 -21.38
N ILE A 176 22.52 14.60 -21.00
CA ILE A 176 22.81 13.42 -21.82
C ILE A 176 21.54 12.59 -22.04
N TRP A 177 20.74 12.39 -20.98
CA TRP A 177 19.50 11.62 -21.08
C TRP A 177 18.42 12.36 -21.87
N SER A 178 18.23 13.67 -21.70
CA SER A 178 17.27 14.43 -22.51
C SER A 178 17.67 14.48 -23.99
N GLU A 179 18.97 14.62 -24.29
CA GLU A 179 19.47 14.54 -25.67
C GLU A 179 19.23 13.16 -26.28
N ALA A 180 19.52 12.08 -25.54
CA ALA A 180 19.25 10.71 -25.96
C ALA A 180 17.75 10.49 -26.24
N GLN A 181 16.89 10.95 -25.33
CA GLN A 181 15.43 10.86 -25.48
C GLN A 181 14.94 11.64 -26.70
N SER A 182 15.44 12.87 -26.92
CA SER A 182 15.02 13.70 -28.06
C SER A 182 15.42 13.12 -29.42
N LYS A 183 16.52 12.36 -29.49
CA LYS A 183 16.96 11.68 -30.71
C LYS A 183 16.04 10.51 -31.09
N LEU A 184 15.29 9.93 -30.16
CA LEU A 184 14.28 8.90 -30.43
C LEU A 184 12.99 9.48 -31.02
N TYR A 185 12.64 10.73 -30.67
CA TYR A 185 11.46 11.43 -31.23
C TYR A 185 11.71 12.05 -32.60
N ARG A 186 12.95 12.02 -33.10
CA ARG A 186 13.29 12.30 -34.50
C ARG A 186 13.42 10.97 -35.23
N GLU A 187 12.31 10.42 -35.71
CA GLU A 187 12.40 9.29 -36.64
C GLU A 187 13.14 9.69 -37.94
N PRO A 188 13.76 8.73 -38.65
CA PRO A 188 14.35 8.96 -39.97
C PRO A 188 13.25 9.38 -40.94
N GLU A 189 13.56 10.27 -41.87
CA GLU A 189 12.66 10.71 -42.95
C GLU A 189 11.93 9.51 -43.59
N LEU A 190 10.63 9.39 -43.34
CA LEU A 190 9.75 8.48 -44.07
C LEU A 190 9.47 9.08 -45.47
N PRO A 191 9.49 8.26 -46.54
CA PRO A 191 9.35 8.75 -47.89
C PRO A 191 7.94 9.28 -48.14
N HIS A 192 7.84 10.34 -48.95
CA HIS A 192 6.57 10.88 -49.45
C HIS A 192 5.69 9.77 -50.04
N ILE A 193 4.53 9.52 -49.41
CA ILE A 193 3.47 8.68 -49.96
C ILE A 193 2.36 9.61 -50.48
N ASP A 194 2.09 9.47 -51.77
CA ASP A 194 1.05 10.17 -52.53
C ASP A 194 -0.34 9.61 -52.18
N PHE A 195 -1.27 10.49 -51.82
CA PHE A 195 -2.64 10.12 -51.49
C PHE A 195 -3.50 10.08 -52.76
N SER A 196 -3.37 9.00 -53.52
CA SER A 196 -4.36 8.65 -54.54
C SER A 196 -4.55 7.14 -54.64
N THR A 197 -5.41 6.56 -53.80
CA THR A 197 -6.32 5.46 -54.18
C THR A 197 -7.25 5.13 -53.01
N GLU A 198 -8.55 5.11 -53.30
CA GLU A 198 -9.61 4.59 -52.43
C GLU A 198 -9.47 3.07 -52.21
N GLY A 199 -9.77 2.61 -51.00
CA GLY A 199 -9.79 1.19 -50.65
C GLY A 199 -10.51 0.95 -49.33
N SER A 200 -11.76 0.50 -49.44
CA SER A 200 -12.77 0.25 -48.41
C SER A 200 -12.55 -1.02 -47.57
N ILE A 201 -13.38 -1.18 -46.51
CA ILE A 201 -13.83 -2.43 -45.81
C ILE A 201 -13.02 -2.77 -44.53
N HIS A 202 -13.55 -3.11 -43.33
CA HIS A 202 -14.89 -3.35 -42.76
C HIS A 202 -14.90 -2.99 -41.26
N GLN A 203 -16.07 -2.53 -40.77
CA GLN A 203 -16.44 -2.50 -39.35
C GLN A 203 -16.80 -3.92 -38.88
N GLU A 204 -16.28 -4.32 -37.72
CA GLU A 204 -16.93 -5.33 -36.87
C GLU A 204 -17.15 -4.77 -35.47
N THR A 205 -18.39 -4.91 -35.03
CA THR A 205 -19.00 -4.41 -33.79
C THR A 205 -18.66 -5.30 -32.60
N THR A 206 -18.08 -4.73 -31.54
CA THR A 206 -18.17 -5.32 -30.19
C THR A 206 -18.89 -4.38 -29.23
N LYS A 207 -20.06 -4.88 -28.83
CA LYS A 207 -21.01 -4.47 -27.80
C LYS A 207 -20.45 -3.62 -26.65
N SER A 208 -21.25 -2.61 -26.31
CA SER A 208 -21.14 -1.69 -25.19
C SER A 208 -20.79 -2.35 -23.85
N PHE A 209 -19.67 -1.93 -23.27
CA PHE A 209 -19.51 -1.80 -21.83
C PHE A 209 -19.52 -0.30 -21.46
N SER A 210 -20.21 0.00 -20.37
CA SER A 210 -20.54 1.32 -19.82
C SER A 210 -19.35 2.32 -19.74
N PRO A 211 -19.56 3.64 -19.96
CA PRO A 211 -18.51 4.64 -19.94
C PRO A 211 -18.15 5.01 -18.49
N TYR A 212 -17.27 4.24 -17.85
CA TYR A 212 -16.45 4.82 -16.79
C TYR A 212 -15.31 5.58 -17.47
N VAL A 213 -15.54 6.88 -17.58
CA VAL A 213 -14.62 7.96 -17.98
C VAL A 213 -13.15 7.54 -17.94
N ALA A 214 -12.49 7.60 -19.10
CA ALA A 214 -11.05 7.75 -19.17
C ALA A 214 -10.72 9.06 -18.44
N ILE A 215 -10.24 8.95 -17.20
CA ILE A 215 -9.71 10.09 -16.46
C ILE A 215 -8.42 10.48 -17.18
N THR A 216 -8.49 11.56 -17.93
CA THR A 216 -7.31 12.27 -18.43
C THR A 216 -6.48 12.72 -17.22
N PHE A 217 -5.24 12.22 -17.09
CA PHE A 217 -4.28 12.61 -16.05
C PHE A 217 -3.76 14.06 -16.18
N ASP A 218 -4.34 14.87 -17.07
CA ASP A 218 -3.97 16.27 -17.32
C ASP A 218 -4.34 17.23 -16.18
N LYS A 219 -4.93 16.75 -15.07
CA LYS A 219 -5.28 17.55 -13.90
C LYS A 219 -5.14 16.76 -12.59
N MET A 220 -3.93 16.38 -12.18
CA MET A 220 -3.70 16.19 -10.74
C MET A 220 -3.64 17.58 -10.09
N THR A 221 -4.79 18.12 -9.72
CA THR A 221 -4.82 19.16 -8.68
C THR A 221 -4.21 18.55 -7.43
N GLN A 222 -3.05 19.07 -7.01
CA GLN A 222 -2.50 18.80 -5.69
C GLN A 222 -3.55 19.30 -4.68
N TYR A 223 -4.32 18.39 -4.08
CA TYR A 223 -5.44 18.74 -3.21
C TYR A 223 -4.95 19.42 -1.91
N GLY A 224 -3.69 19.17 -1.52
CA GLY A 224 -3.18 19.48 -0.19
C GLY A 224 -3.80 18.55 0.86
N PRO A 225 -3.26 18.52 2.10
CA PRO A 225 -3.81 17.69 3.15
C PRO A 225 -5.30 17.98 3.35
N VAL A 226 -6.08 16.93 3.60
CA VAL A 226 -7.52 17.06 3.87
C VAL A 226 -7.68 17.67 5.26
N ASP A 227 -8.08 18.94 5.28
CA ASP A 227 -8.32 19.73 6.50
C ASP A 227 -9.65 19.29 7.20
N ASP A 228 -10.29 20.18 7.94
CA ASP A 228 -11.55 19.91 8.63
C ASP A 228 -12.66 19.46 7.66
N PHE A 229 -13.25 18.28 7.92
CA PHE A 229 -14.16 17.59 6.99
C PHE A 229 -15.57 17.43 7.58
N LYS A 230 -16.36 18.50 7.55
CA LYS A 230 -17.72 18.52 8.12
C LYS A 230 -18.64 17.48 7.48
N LEU A 231 -19.34 16.69 8.30
CA LEU A 231 -20.25 15.63 7.83
C LEU A 231 -21.57 16.14 7.24
N SER A 232 -21.99 17.36 7.59
CA SER A 232 -23.26 17.93 7.10
C SER A 232 -23.29 18.00 5.58
N GLY A 233 -24.31 17.40 4.96
CA GLY A 233 -24.48 17.33 3.51
C GLY A 233 -23.59 16.31 2.79
N LYS A 234 -22.69 15.62 3.51
CA LYS A 234 -21.84 14.55 2.95
C LYS A 234 -22.60 13.24 2.80
N THR A 235 -22.05 12.34 2.00
CA THR A 235 -22.53 10.96 1.87
C THR A 235 -21.52 9.99 2.49
N VAL A 236 -21.99 9.09 3.34
CA VAL A 236 -21.18 8.12 4.08
C VAL A 236 -21.56 6.71 3.66
N ALA A 237 -20.58 5.87 3.32
CA ALA A 237 -20.77 4.44 3.09
C ALA A 237 -20.10 3.63 4.21
N VAL A 238 -20.87 2.80 4.91
CA VAL A 238 -20.40 2.01 6.06
C VAL A 238 -20.64 0.54 5.80
N THR A 239 -19.59 -0.29 5.80
CA THR A 239 -19.76 -1.76 5.81
C THR A 239 -19.76 -2.27 7.25
N GLY A 240 -20.52 -3.33 7.56
CA GLY A 240 -20.72 -3.74 8.95
C GLY A 240 -21.59 -2.76 9.73
N GLY A 241 -22.39 -1.95 9.00
CA GLY A 241 -23.24 -0.91 9.57
C GLY A 241 -24.60 -1.41 10.07
N GLY A 242 -24.86 -2.72 10.00
CA GLY A 242 -26.10 -3.32 10.45
C GLY A 242 -26.21 -3.51 11.96
N GLY A 243 -25.10 -3.36 12.70
CA GLY A 243 -25.09 -3.39 14.16
C GLY A 243 -23.77 -2.89 14.76
N GLY A 244 -23.69 -2.87 16.10
CA GLY A 244 -22.47 -2.55 16.83
C GLY A 244 -21.85 -1.20 16.44
N ILE A 245 -20.52 -1.16 16.33
CA ILE A 245 -19.75 0.06 16.03
C ILE A 245 -20.19 0.69 14.70
N GLY A 246 -20.38 -0.12 13.66
CA GLY A 246 -20.74 0.40 12.33
C GLY A 246 -22.10 1.07 12.33
N PHE A 247 -23.10 0.47 13.00
CA PHE A 247 -24.43 1.09 13.12
C PHE A 247 -24.40 2.38 13.95
N SER A 248 -23.66 2.39 15.06
CA SER A 248 -23.47 3.60 15.87
C SER A 248 -22.85 4.74 15.05
N PHE A 249 -21.76 4.46 14.33
CA PHE A 249 -21.13 5.43 13.44
C PHE A 249 -22.08 5.94 12.33
N ALA A 250 -22.81 5.02 11.69
CA ALA A 250 -23.82 5.35 10.68
C ALA A 250 -24.90 6.29 11.24
N ARG A 251 -25.46 5.96 12.41
CA ARG A 251 -26.47 6.78 13.10
C ARG A 251 -25.93 8.18 13.44
N LEU A 252 -24.74 8.26 14.05
CA LEU A 252 -24.13 9.54 14.44
C LEU A 252 -23.82 10.42 13.21
N CYS A 253 -23.38 9.84 12.09
CA CYS A 253 -23.20 10.57 10.84
C CYS A 253 -24.52 11.14 10.30
N HIS A 254 -25.59 10.34 10.33
CA HIS A 254 -26.92 10.79 9.91
C HIS A 254 -27.47 11.90 10.82
N GLU A 255 -27.30 11.78 12.14
CA GLU A 255 -27.67 12.82 13.11
C GLU A 255 -26.91 14.15 12.89
N LYS A 256 -25.70 14.09 12.31
CA LYS A 256 -24.91 15.25 11.86
C LYS A 256 -25.31 15.79 10.48
N GLY A 257 -26.35 15.25 9.87
CA GLY A 257 -26.89 15.70 8.59
C GLY A 257 -26.19 15.11 7.37
N ALA A 258 -25.48 13.99 7.52
CA ALA A 258 -24.98 13.23 6.38
C ALA A 258 -26.07 12.28 5.83
N ARG A 259 -25.94 11.89 4.56
CA ARG A 259 -26.66 10.74 4.00
C ARG A 259 -25.85 9.49 4.23
N VAL A 260 -26.49 8.36 4.54
CA VAL A 260 -25.77 7.16 4.97
C VAL A 260 -26.24 5.92 4.23
N LEU A 261 -25.30 5.27 3.54
CA LEU A 261 -25.47 3.95 2.95
C LEU A 261 -24.89 2.89 3.90
N ILE A 262 -25.75 2.01 4.38
CA ILE A 262 -25.40 0.89 5.25
C ILE A 262 -25.26 -0.38 4.40
N GLY A 263 -24.05 -0.91 4.34
CA GLY A 263 -23.71 -2.21 3.77
C GLY A 263 -23.55 -3.26 4.86
N ASP A 264 -24.37 -4.31 4.86
CA ASP A 264 -24.19 -5.45 5.77
C ASP A 264 -24.92 -6.69 5.24
N LEU A 265 -24.69 -7.86 5.86
CA LEU A 265 -25.45 -9.07 5.57
C LEU A 265 -26.90 -8.96 6.04
N LYS A 266 -27.12 -8.27 7.17
CA LYS A 266 -28.42 -8.03 7.81
C LYS A 266 -28.37 -6.82 8.74
N LEU A 267 -29.53 -6.29 9.10
CA LEU A 267 -29.67 -5.29 10.16
C LEU A 267 -30.03 -5.99 11.49
N THR A 268 -29.57 -5.44 12.61
CA THR A 268 -30.16 -5.75 13.93
C THR A 268 -31.54 -5.12 14.03
N SER A 269 -32.37 -5.57 14.99
CA SER A 269 -33.70 -5.00 15.20
C SER A 269 -33.67 -3.50 15.49
N GLU A 270 -32.64 -3.02 16.20
CA GLU A 270 -32.42 -1.60 16.46
C GLU A 270 -32.11 -0.84 15.16
N ALA A 271 -31.19 -1.35 14.34
CA ALA A 271 -30.81 -0.73 13.08
C ALA A 271 -31.97 -0.71 12.08
N GLU A 272 -32.77 -1.78 12.03
CA GLU A 272 -33.96 -1.86 11.18
C GLU A 272 -35.05 -0.87 11.61
N GLN A 273 -35.27 -0.69 12.91
CA GLN A 273 -36.17 0.34 13.43
C GLN A 273 -35.70 1.76 13.11
N TYR A 274 -34.38 1.98 13.09
CA TYR A 274 -33.83 3.28 12.73
C TYR A 274 -33.97 3.57 11.23
N VAL A 275 -33.54 2.63 10.38
CA VAL A 275 -33.60 2.74 8.92
C VAL A 275 -35.05 2.91 8.44
N SER A 276 -36.01 2.20 9.05
CA SER A 276 -37.43 2.32 8.67
C SER A 276 -38.08 3.67 9.02
N LYS A 277 -37.51 4.42 9.96
CA LYS A 277 -37.98 5.78 10.34
C LYS A 277 -37.32 6.88 9.52
N ALA A 278 -36.11 6.64 9.01
CA ALA A 278 -35.39 7.58 8.16
C ALA A 278 -35.98 7.58 6.73
N LYS A 279 -35.84 8.69 6.00
CA LYS A 279 -36.19 8.67 4.58
C LYS A 279 -35.15 7.85 3.85
N ASN A 280 -35.57 7.07 2.86
CA ASN A 280 -34.65 6.28 2.02
C ASN A 280 -33.64 7.15 1.23
N SER A 281 -33.94 8.44 1.05
CA SER A 281 -33.03 9.44 0.47
C SER A 281 -31.97 9.97 1.45
N GLU A 282 -32.10 9.63 2.73
CA GLU A 282 -31.23 10.05 3.84
C GLU A 282 -30.45 8.84 4.38
N VAL A 283 -31.12 7.70 4.61
CA VAL A 283 -30.48 6.46 5.05
C VAL A 283 -30.99 5.29 4.20
N ALA A 284 -30.07 4.52 3.62
CA ALA A 284 -30.40 3.36 2.80
C ALA A 284 -29.62 2.12 3.28
N PHE A 285 -30.27 0.95 3.23
CA PHE A 285 -29.62 -0.34 3.45
C PHE A 285 -29.43 -1.06 2.13
N GLN A 286 -28.22 -1.62 1.93
CA GLN A 286 -27.88 -2.49 0.82
C GLN A 286 -27.25 -3.75 1.39
N LYS A 287 -27.83 -4.91 1.07
CA LYS A 287 -27.21 -6.18 1.44
C LYS A 287 -25.83 -6.29 0.78
N CYS A 288 -24.81 -6.59 1.60
CA CYS A 288 -23.42 -6.63 1.17
C CYS A 288 -22.65 -7.71 1.95
N ASP A 289 -22.17 -8.73 1.23
CA ASP A 289 -21.11 -9.62 1.70
C ASP A 289 -19.76 -9.00 1.35
N VAL A 290 -19.03 -8.52 2.37
CA VAL A 290 -17.75 -7.84 2.18
C VAL A 290 -16.63 -8.73 1.62
N SER A 291 -16.82 -10.06 1.59
CA SER A 291 -15.89 -10.97 0.91
C SER A 291 -16.08 -11.01 -0.62
N SER A 292 -17.23 -10.52 -1.11
CA SER A 292 -17.58 -10.34 -2.53
C SER A 292 -17.12 -8.96 -3.02
N TRP A 293 -16.27 -8.92 -4.04
CA TRP A 293 -15.85 -7.65 -4.65
C TRP A 293 -16.98 -6.96 -5.39
N ASP A 294 -17.90 -7.72 -5.98
CA ASP A 294 -19.06 -7.18 -6.67
C ASP A 294 -19.98 -6.44 -5.70
N ASP A 295 -20.19 -6.98 -4.50
CA ASP A 295 -21.00 -6.32 -3.46
C ASP A 295 -20.38 -4.99 -3.01
N LEU A 296 -19.04 -4.94 -2.88
CA LEU A 296 -18.33 -3.70 -2.55
C LEU A 296 -18.44 -2.66 -3.68
N HIS A 297 -18.37 -3.09 -4.94
CA HIS A 297 -18.62 -2.22 -6.10
C HIS A 297 -20.06 -1.71 -6.13
N ASN A 298 -21.02 -2.58 -5.83
CA ASN A 298 -22.44 -2.26 -5.83
C ASN A 298 -22.78 -1.18 -4.81
N LEU A 299 -22.15 -1.16 -3.63
CA LEU A 299 -22.36 -0.07 -2.65
C LEU A 299 -22.10 1.32 -3.26
N ILE A 300 -21.07 1.49 -4.09
CA ILE A 300 -20.77 2.78 -4.71
C ILE A 300 -21.87 3.14 -5.72
N SER A 301 -22.27 2.19 -6.56
CA SER A 301 -23.36 2.37 -7.53
C SER A 301 -24.69 2.71 -6.83
N THR A 302 -25.02 2.01 -5.74
CA THR A 302 -26.22 2.26 -4.94
C THR A 302 -26.20 3.65 -4.31
N SER A 303 -25.04 4.13 -3.84
CA SER A 303 -24.92 5.50 -3.33
C SER A 303 -25.28 6.54 -4.40
N VAL A 304 -24.79 6.35 -5.63
CA VAL A 304 -25.11 7.23 -6.75
C VAL A 304 -26.61 7.15 -7.08
N GLU A 305 -27.21 5.97 -7.09
CA GLU A 305 -28.64 5.79 -7.34
C GLU A 305 -29.52 6.47 -6.26
N LYS A 306 -29.22 6.23 -4.98
CA LYS A 306 -30.07 6.69 -3.86
C LYS A 306 -29.85 8.16 -3.52
N PHE A 307 -28.62 8.63 -3.61
CA PHE A 307 -28.22 9.95 -3.11
C PHE A 307 -27.72 10.89 -4.20
N SER A 308 -27.67 10.43 -5.46
CA SER A 308 -27.11 11.20 -6.59
C SER A 308 -25.68 11.68 -6.31
N ALA A 309 -24.93 10.91 -5.51
CA ALA A 309 -23.60 11.27 -5.07
C ALA A 309 -22.74 10.03 -4.81
N VAL A 310 -21.50 10.08 -5.29
CA VAL A 310 -20.41 9.22 -4.79
C VAL A 310 -20.18 9.55 -3.31
N PRO A 311 -19.99 8.55 -2.43
CA PRO A 311 -19.69 8.79 -1.02
C PRO A 311 -18.45 9.65 -0.83
N ASP A 312 -18.50 10.54 0.16
CA ASP A 312 -17.40 11.38 0.60
C ASP A 312 -16.61 10.71 1.74
N VAL A 313 -17.28 9.85 2.53
CA VAL A 313 -16.69 9.12 3.66
C VAL A 313 -16.94 7.63 3.51
N TYR A 314 -15.91 6.82 3.74
CA TYR A 314 -15.98 5.37 3.70
C TYR A 314 -15.52 4.79 5.05
N ALA A 315 -16.31 3.88 5.62
CA ALA A 315 -15.98 3.20 6.86
C ALA A 315 -16.07 1.68 6.68
N PRO A 316 -14.94 1.01 6.38
CA PRO A 316 -14.89 -0.44 6.34
C PRO A 316 -14.86 -1.01 7.78
N VAL A 317 -16.04 -1.25 8.38
CA VAL A 317 -16.15 -1.66 9.79
C VAL A 317 -16.37 -3.17 9.96
N ALA A 318 -16.94 -3.84 8.95
CA ALA A 318 -17.21 -5.28 9.03
C ALA A 318 -15.94 -6.09 9.38
N GLY A 319 -16.07 -6.99 10.35
CA GLY A 319 -14.98 -7.85 10.81
C GLY A 319 -15.46 -8.99 11.70
N ILE A 320 -14.65 -10.05 11.79
CA ILE A 320 -14.94 -11.25 12.58
C ILE A 320 -13.78 -11.61 13.50
N TYR A 321 -14.07 -12.19 14.67
CA TYR A 321 -13.06 -12.57 15.67
C TYR A 321 -12.81 -14.09 15.64
N GLU A 322 -12.14 -14.59 14.60
CA GLU A 322 -11.80 -16.03 14.44
C GLU A 322 -12.91 -17.01 14.87
N PRO A 323 -14.05 -17.00 14.17
CA PRO A 323 -15.12 -17.98 14.42
C PRO A 323 -14.62 -19.40 14.11
N ALA A 324 -15.25 -20.43 14.68
CA ALA A 324 -14.81 -21.82 14.56
C ALA A 324 -14.54 -22.28 13.12
N TRP A 325 -15.33 -21.82 12.15
CA TRP A 325 -15.20 -22.14 10.72
C TRP A 325 -14.07 -21.39 9.98
N SER A 326 -13.38 -20.46 10.64
CA SER A 326 -12.17 -19.80 10.13
C SER A 326 -11.30 -19.33 11.31
N ASN A 327 -10.71 -20.31 11.98
CA ASN A 327 -9.95 -20.16 13.22
C ASN A 327 -8.60 -20.87 13.08
N PHE A 328 -7.52 -20.31 13.61
CA PHE A 328 -6.19 -20.92 13.48
C PHE A 328 -6.09 -22.33 14.08
N TRP A 329 -6.77 -22.55 15.21
CA TRP A 329 -6.62 -23.74 16.04
C TRP A 329 -7.55 -24.89 15.63
N ASN A 330 -8.58 -24.62 14.82
CA ASN A 330 -9.59 -25.61 14.43
C ASN A 330 -9.94 -25.47 12.94
N ASP A 331 -8.96 -25.07 12.12
CA ASP A 331 -9.20 -24.95 10.68
C ASP A 331 -9.31 -26.34 10.06
N GLU A 332 -10.52 -26.68 9.64
CA GLU A 332 -10.82 -27.92 8.92
C GLU A 332 -10.85 -27.69 7.40
N SER A 333 -10.58 -26.46 6.93
CA SER A 333 -10.67 -26.09 5.51
C SER A 333 -9.36 -26.31 4.75
N SER A 334 -9.47 -26.67 3.47
CA SER A 334 -8.32 -26.79 2.55
C SER A 334 -8.04 -25.50 1.75
N GLY A 335 -8.77 -24.42 2.05
CA GLY A 335 -8.73 -23.15 1.31
C GLY A 335 -8.06 -22.02 2.09
N SER A 336 -8.25 -20.78 1.62
CA SER A 336 -7.76 -19.58 2.33
C SER A 336 -8.61 -19.25 3.56
N TYR A 337 -7.99 -18.70 4.60
CA TYR A 337 -8.71 -18.19 5.77
C TYR A 337 -9.69 -17.07 5.42
N LYS A 338 -11.00 -17.35 5.51
CA LYS A 338 -12.07 -16.34 5.38
C LYS A 338 -11.92 -15.19 6.37
N THR A 339 -11.37 -15.43 7.56
CA THR A 339 -11.01 -14.36 8.53
C THR A 339 -10.09 -13.33 7.92
N LEU A 340 -9.08 -13.73 7.12
CA LEU A 340 -8.21 -12.77 6.45
C LEU A 340 -8.92 -12.06 5.30
N ARG A 341 -9.77 -12.77 4.54
CA ARG A 341 -10.58 -12.15 3.48
C ARG A 341 -11.49 -11.03 4.02
N ILE A 342 -12.15 -11.27 5.15
CA ILE A 342 -13.10 -10.32 5.76
C ILE A 342 -12.37 -9.20 6.53
N ASN A 343 -11.30 -9.51 7.25
CA ASN A 343 -10.63 -8.54 8.10
C ASN A 343 -9.48 -7.79 7.43
N VAL A 344 -8.95 -8.28 6.30
CA VAL A 344 -7.78 -7.70 5.59
C VAL A 344 -8.15 -7.28 4.18
N ASP A 345 -8.57 -8.22 3.32
CA ASP A 345 -8.82 -7.89 1.91
C ASP A 345 -9.97 -6.90 1.76
N HIS A 346 -11.06 -7.05 2.51
CA HIS A 346 -12.21 -6.16 2.49
C HIS A 346 -11.83 -4.68 2.76
N PRO A 347 -11.25 -4.30 3.92
CA PRO A 347 -10.93 -2.90 4.18
C PRO A 347 -9.93 -2.33 3.18
N ILE A 348 -8.94 -3.11 2.73
CA ILE A 348 -7.97 -2.67 1.71
C ILE A 348 -8.66 -2.45 0.36
N LYS A 349 -9.47 -3.41 -0.08
CA LYS A 349 -10.21 -3.34 -1.36
C LYS A 349 -11.19 -2.18 -1.35
N PHE A 350 -11.98 -2.03 -0.28
CA PHE A 350 -12.98 -0.98 -0.20
C PHE A 350 -12.34 0.42 -0.14
N THR A 351 -11.19 0.56 0.55
CA THR A 351 -10.36 1.78 0.51
C THR A 351 -9.88 2.09 -0.92
N ARG A 352 -9.36 1.10 -1.65
CA ARG A 352 -8.95 1.28 -3.06
C ARG A 352 -10.13 1.70 -3.96
N LEU A 353 -11.32 1.14 -3.74
CA LEU A 353 -12.51 1.52 -4.49
C LEU A 353 -12.98 2.94 -4.14
N ALA A 354 -12.90 3.31 -2.85
CA ALA A 354 -13.18 4.66 -2.38
C ALA A 354 -12.28 5.69 -3.06
N MET A 355 -10.96 5.49 -3.03
CA MET A 355 -10.00 6.39 -3.68
C MET A 355 -10.28 6.57 -5.17
N ARG A 356 -10.58 5.48 -5.89
CA ARG A 356 -10.93 5.55 -7.32
C ARG A 356 -12.22 6.32 -7.58
N ALA A 357 -13.24 6.09 -6.76
CA ALA A 357 -14.53 6.75 -6.91
C ALA A 357 -14.43 8.26 -6.59
N LEU A 358 -13.68 8.61 -5.54
CA LEU A 358 -13.40 10.00 -5.15
C LEU A 358 -12.59 10.73 -6.22
N ALA A 359 -11.53 10.11 -6.73
CA ALA A 359 -10.71 10.67 -7.81
C ALA A 359 -11.54 10.90 -9.10
N GLY A 360 -12.34 9.91 -9.51
CA GLY A 360 -13.22 10.05 -10.68
C GLY A 360 -14.35 11.07 -10.50
N ALA A 361 -14.68 11.41 -9.26
CA ALA A 361 -15.65 12.47 -8.94
C ALA A 361 -14.98 13.83 -8.66
N GLU A 362 -13.65 13.92 -8.74
CA GLU A 362 -12.85 15.10 -8.39
C GLU A 362 -13.17 15.64 -6.97
N LYS A 363 -13.25 14.73 -5.99
CA LYS A 363 -13.57 15.05 -4.59
C LYS A 363 -12.47 14.64 -3.63
N GLN A 364 -12.25 15.47 -2.61
CA GLN A 364 -11.60 15.01 -1.38
C GLN A 364 -12.54 14.08 -0.59
N GLY A 365 -11.96 13.15 0.17
CA GLY A 365 -12.72 12.25 1.01
C GLY A 365 -11.95 11.70 2.20
N VAL A 366 -12.65 10.93 3.02
CA VAL A 366 -12.08 10.33 4.24
C VAL A 366 -12.42 8.84 4.32
N VAL A 367 -11.43 8.03 4.68
CA VAL A 367 -11.60 6.62 5.04
C VAL A 367 -11.24 6.45 6.50
N VAL A 368 -12.15 5.88 7.30
CA VAL A 368 -11.92 5.55 8.70
C VAL A 368 -11.98 4.04 8.90
N LEU A 369 -10.82 3.45 9.16
CA LEU A 369 -10.61 2.02 9.33
C LEU A 369 -10.83 1.60 10.79
N VAL A 370 -11.32 0.38 11.02
CA VAL A 370 -11.48 -0.17 12.37
C VAL A 370 -10.56 -1.39 12.56
N ALA A 371 -9.49 -1.20 13.33
CA ALA A 371 -8.59 -2.26 13.74
C ALA A 371 -9.02 -2.87 15.09
N SER A 372 -8.13 -2.89 16.08
CA SER A 372 -8.35 -3.39 17.46
C SER A 372 -7.10 -3.12 18.30
N THR A 373 -7.20 -3.18 19.63
CA THR A 373 -6.03 -3.39 20.51
C THR A 373 -5.17 -4.59 20.09
N ALA A 374 -5.77 -5.62 19.49
CA ALA A 374 -5.05 -6.76 18.94
C ALA A 374 -4.17 -6.40 17.71
N GLY A 375 -4.29 -5.19 17.17
CA GLY A 375 -3.40 -4.68 16.12
C GLY A 375 -2.05 -4.16 16.63
N ILE A 376 -1.86 -4.09 17.94
CA ILE A 376 -0.62 -3.66 18.59
C ILE A 376 -0.23 -4.52 19.80
N ARG A 377 -1.04 -5.52 20.14
CA ARG A 377 -0.80 -6.46 21.25
C ARG A 377 -0.92 -7.88 20.73
N ALA A 378 -0.04 -8.75 21.20
CA ALA A 378 -0.15 -10.17 20.91
C ALA A 378 -1.39 -10.76 21.60
N ASN A 379 -2.16 -11.57 20.88
CA ASN A 379 -3.21 -12.39 21.45
C ASN A 379 -3.09 -13.81 20.88
N TYR A 380 -2.44 -14.67 21.66
CA TYR A 380 -2.16 -16.05 21.28
C TYR A 380 -3.42 -16.86 20.97
N LEU A 381 -4.55 -16.56 21.64
CA LEU A 381 -5.79 -17.31 21.44
C LEU A 381 -6.52 -16.97 20.13
N ALA A 382 -6.19 -15.83 19.53
CA ALA A 382 -6.76 -15.36 18.27
C ALA A 382 -5.63 -14.81 17.37
N SER A 383 -4.77 -15.71 16.87
CA SER A 383 -3.59 -15.39 16.09
C SER A 383 -3.89 -14.81 14.69
N LEU A 384 -4.87 -15.36 13.95
CA LEU A 384 -5.33 -14.80 12.66
C LEU A 384 -6.03 -13.44 12.85
N TYR A 385 -6.83 -13.28 13.91
CA TYR A 385 -7.43 -11.99 14.23
C TYR A 385 -6.34 -10.96 14.55
N THR A 386 -5.39 -11.32 15.41
CA THR A 386 -4.22 -10.49 15.74
C THR A 386 -3.45 -10.10 14.49
N ALA A 387 -3.11 -11.06 13.63
CA ALA A 387 -2.42 -10.82 12.37
C ALA A 387 -3.22 -9.88 11.47
N SER A 388 -4.52 -10.11 11.33
CA SER A 388 -5.40 -9.27 10.51
C SER A 388 -5.47 -7.83 11.03
N LYS A 389 -5.55 -7.62 12.34
CA LYS A 389 -5.61 -6.29 12.93
C LYS A 389 -4.26 -5.56 12.90
N HIS A 390 -3.14 -6.27 12.98
CA HIS A 390 -1.82 -5.69 12.71
C HIS A 390 -1.72 -5.25 11.24
N ALA A 391 -2.23 -6.05 10.31
CA ALA A 391 -2.24 -5.70 8.89
C ALA A 391 -3.02 -4.40 8.63
N ILE A 392 -4.15 -4.18 9.29
CA ILE A 392 -4.92 -2.92 9.14
C ILE A 392 -4.20 -1.72 9.75
N VAL A 393 -3.53 -1.88 10.89
CA VAL A 393 -2.71 -0.80 11.46
C VAL A 393 -1.55 -0.45 10.52
N GLY A 394 -0.85 -1.46 9.99
CA GLY A 394 0.22 -1.24 9.02
C GLY A 394 -0.27 -0.62 7.72
N PHE A 395 -1.43 -1.05 7.23
CA PHE A 395 -2.06 -0.50 6.03
C PHE A 395 -2.45 0.97 6.23
N ALA A 396 -3.09 1.33 7.35
CA ALA A 396 -3.45 2.72 7.65
C ALA A 396 -2.21 3.62 7.62
N LYS A 397 -1.13 3.22 8.32
CA LYS A 397 0.13 3.97 8.34
C LYS A 397 0.78 4.10 6.96
N ALA A 398 0.76 3.04 6.16
CA ALA A 398 1.29 3.06 4.80
C ALA A 398 0.54 4.00 3.86
N MET A 399 -0.71 4.35 4.19
CA MET A 399 -1.55 5.27 3.42
C MET A 399 -1.49 6.71 3.95
N GLY A 400 -0.52 7.04 4.80
CA GLY A 400 -0.43 8.33 5.50
C GLY A 400 -0.45 9.54 4.58
N GLU A 401 0.31 9.51 3.49
CA GLU A 401 0.44 10.61 2.53
C GLU A 401 -0.73 10.72 1.53
N ALA A 402 -1.73 9.83 1.61
CA ALA A 402 -2.80 9.77 0.62
C ALA A 402 -3.72 11.02 0.64
N ASP A 403 -3.78 11.74 1.75
CA ASP A 403 -4.49 13.02 1.83
C ASP A 403 -3.77 14.11 1.04
N VAL A 404 -2.44 14.21 1.18
CA VAL A 404 -1.60 15.16 0.45
C VAL A 404 -1.62 14.86 -1.05
N ASP A 405 -1.40 13.61 -1.42
CA ASP A 405 -1.18 13.21 -2.81
C ASP A 405 -2.49 13.02 -3.60
N GLN A 406 -3.52 12.49 -2.94
CA GLN A 406 -4.75 12.05 -3.59
C GLN A 406 -6.01 12.72 -3.05
N GLY A 407 -5.89 13.60 -2.05
CA GLY A 407 -7.04 14.22 -1.39
C GLY A 407 -7.87 13.23 -0.56
N VAL A 408 -7.30 12.09 -0.14
CA VAL A 408 -8.02 11.06 0.63
C VAL A 408 -7.35 10.79 1.98
N LYS A 409 -7.97 11.26 3.07
CA LYS A 409 -7.49 11.03 4.44
C LYS A 409 -7.83 9.63 4.91
N ILE A 410 -6.83 8.87 5.35
CA ILE A 410 -7.02 7.47 5.76
C ILE A 410 -6.53 7.28 7.20
N ASN A 411 -7.48 7.16 8.14
CA ASN A 411 -7.17 7.03 9.57
C ASN A 411 -7.69 5.70 10.13
N CYS A 412 -7.23 5.30 11.32
CA CYS A 412 -7.61 4.04 11.93
C CYS A 412 -7.91 4.15 13.43
N VAL A 413 -9.05 3.62 13.87
CA VAL A 413 -9.35 3.43 15.29
C VAL A 413 -8.99 2.00 15.72
N LEU A 414 -8.43 1.85 16.92
CA LEU A 414 -8.05 0.59 17.54
C LEU A 414 -8.88 0.40 18.83
N PRO A 415 -10.11 -0.12 18.75
CA PRO A 415 -10.95 -0.34 19.92
C PRO A 415 -10.41 -1.44 20.84
N GLY A 416 -10.61 -1.26 22.15
CA GLY A 416 -10.61 -2.31 23.15
C GLY A 416 -11.83 -3.22 23.05
N LEU A 417 -12.24 -3.82 24.17
CA LEU A 417 -13.46 -4.63 24.21
C LEU A 417 -14.70 -3.72 24.08
N VAL A 418 -15.52 -3.97 23.07
CA VAL A 418 -16.76 -3.21 22.81
C VAL A 418 -17.97 -4.15 22.86
N SER A 419 -19.00 -3.76 23.60
CA SER A 419 -20.27 -4.50 23.70
C SER A 419 -21.01 -4.47 22.37
N THR A 420 -20.91 -5.54 21.59
CA THR A 420 -21.39 -5.62 20.19
C THR A 420 -21.85 -7.04 19.84
N PRO A 421 -22.70 -7.21 18.81
CA PRO A 421 -23.09 -8.54 18.32
C PRO A 421 -21.92 -9.47 17.96
N LEU A 422 -20.73 -8.92 17.68
CA LEU A 422 -19.49 -9.68 17.45
C LEU A 422 -19.21 -10.72 18.56
N TRP A 423 -19.64 -10.43 19.78
CA TRP A 423 -19.50 -11.31 20.94
C TRP A 423 -20.78 -12.08 21.28
N HIS A 424 -21.95 -11.44 21.10
CA HIS A 424 -23.23 -11.99 21.54
C HIS A 424 -23.81 -13.03 20.58
N ASP A 425 -23.52 -12.92 19.28
CA ASP A 425 -24.04 -13.83 18.25
C ASP A 425 -23.12 -15.05 18.01
N ARG A 426 -22.18 -15.31 18.93
CA ARG A 426 -21.27 -16.46 18.84
C ARG A 426 -21.89 -17.70 19.46
N GLU A 427 -21.69 -18.83 18.78
CA GLU A 427 -22.11 -20.15 19.28
C GLU A 427 -21.06 -20.78 20.21
N ASP A 428 -19.82 -20.26 20.22
CA ASP A 428 -18.70 -20.80 20.99
C ASP A 428 -18.58 -20.22 22.41
N LYS A 429 -17.71 -20.85 23.23
CA LYS A 429 -17.45 -20.43 24.63
C LYS A 429 -16.82 -19.03 24.75
N LEU A 430 -16.39 -18.40 23.66
CA LEU A 430 -15.87 -17.03 23.69
C LEU A 430 -16.98 -16.01 23.97
N LYS A 431 -18.26 -16.36 23.78
CA LYS A 431 -19.38 -15.52 24.25
C LYS A 431 -19.37 -15.29 25.77
N ASP A 432 -18.80 -16.23 26.54
CA ASP A 432 -18.69 -16.11 28.00
C ASP A 432 -17.54 -15.18 28.41
N TRP A 433 -16.56 -14.93 27.53
CA TRP A 433 -15.52 -13.92 27.76
C TRP A 433 -16.07 -12.50 27.71
N ALA A 434 -17.10 -12.24 26.90
CA ALA A 434 -17.78 -10.95 26.87
C ALA A 434 -18.70 -10.71 28.08
N LYS A 435 -18.89 -11.71 28.96
CA LYS A 435 -19.55 -11.54 30.26
C LYS A 435 -18.61 -11.01 31.36
N PHE A 436 -17.34 -10.73 31.04
CA PHE A 436 -16.44 -10.07 31.98
C PHE A 436 -16.78 -8.58 32.13
N ASP A 437 -17.20 -8.24 33.35
CA ASP A 437 -17.36 -6.91 33.98
C ASP A 437 -17.73 -5.77 33.02
N ASP A 438 -19.01 -5.39 33.00
CA ASP A 438 -19.57 -4.25 32.26
C ASP A 438 -18.75 -2.96 32.44
N ARG A 439 -18.04 -2.80 33.58
CA ARG A 439 -17.17 -1.65 33.87
C ARG A 439 -15.87 -1.62 33.05
N LYS A 440 -15.61 -2.64 32.23
CA LYS A 440 -14.38 -2.78 31.43
C LYS A 440 -14.63 -2.81 29.92
N GLN A 441 -15.85 -2.52 29.49
CA GLN A 441 -16.24 -2.50 28.07
C GLN A 441 -16.58 -1.09 27.63
N LEU A 442 -16.29 -0.80 26.36
CA LEU A 442 -16.81 0.38 25.67
C LEU A 442 -18.19 0.05 25.09
N MET A 443 -19.01 1.08 24.96
CA MET A 443 -20.21 1.03 24.15
C MET A 443 -19.87 1.34 22.69
N PRO A 444 -20.67 0.88 21.72
CA PRO A 444 -20.49 1.22 20.31
C PRO A 444 -20.34 2.73 20.06
N ASP A 445 -21.10 3.55 20.79
CA ASP A 445 -21.07 5.01 20.70
C ASP A 445 -19.72 5.61 21.11
N ASP A 446 -19.00 5.03 22.07
CA ASP A 446 -17.66 5.52 22.45
C ASP A 446 -16.68 5.46 21.27
N ILE A 447 -16.83 4.44 20.40
CA ILE A 447 -16.03 4.30 19.19
C ILE A 447 -16.62 5.11 18.04
N GLY A 448 -17.94 5.11 17.87
CA GLY A 448 -18.63 5.89 16.84
C GLY A 448 -18.31 7.39 16.94
N GLU A 449 -18.32 7.96 18.15
CA GLU A 449 -17.95 9.35 18.41
C GLU A 449 -16.48 9.64 18.07
N LEU A 450 -15.56 8.73 18.41
CA LEU A 450 -14.16 8.86 18.03
C LEU A 450 -13.98 8.80 16.51
N MET A 451 -14.65 7.86 15.83
CA MET A 451 -14.61 7.77 14.37
C MET A 451 -15.13 9.07 13.72
N VAL A 452 -16.22 9.65 14.23
CA VAL A 452 -16.74 10.94 13.77
C VAL A 452 -15.71 12.06 14.00
N ARG A 453 -15.09 12.14 15.18
CA ARG A 453 -14.01 13.13 15.45
C ARG A 453 -12.83 12.97 14.49
N MET A 454 -12.42 11.73 14.21
CA MET A 454 -11.32 11.43 13.29
C MET A 454 -11.64 11.76 11.83
N VAL A 455 -12.92 11.73 11.45
CA VAL A 455 -13.37 12.20 10.14
C VAL A 455 -13.33 13.73 10.09
N GLU A 456 -14.01 14.40 11.03
CA GLU A 456 -14.25 15.84 10.95
C GLU A 456 -13.02 16.70 11.28
N SER A 457 -12.15 16.26 12.19
CA SER A 457 -11.01 17.07 12.66
C SER A 457 -9.77 16.88 11.78
N LYS A 458 -9.09 17.98 11.49
CA LYS A 458 -7.74 17.98 10.88
C LYS A 458 -6.61 17.52 11.80
N GLU A 459 -6.87 17.43 13.11
CA GLU A 459 -5.86 17.00 14.09
C GLU A 459 -5.40 15.55 13.88
N TYR A 460 -6.19 14.76 13.15
CA TYR A 460 -5.86 13.40 12.77
C TYR A 460 -5.42 13.39 11.30
N GLU A 461 -4.15 13.66 11.06
CA GLU A 461 -3.51 13.57 9.74
C GLU A 461 -3.60 12.14 9.18
N GLY A 462 -3.47 11.99 7.86
CA GLY A 462 -3.44 10.68 7.21
C GLY A 462 -2.49 9.70 7.90
N GLY A 463 -2.92 8.45 8.05
CA GLY A 463 -2.17 7.38 8.70
C GLY A 463 -2.29 7.35 10.23
N THR A 464 -2.99 8.33 10.83
CA THR A 464 -3.17 8.37 12.28
C THR A 464 -3.94 7.15 12.79
N CYS A 465 -3.33 6.43 13.73
CA CYS A 465 -3.92 5.30 14.43
C CYS A 465 -4.25 5.68 15.87
N VAL A 466 -5.52 5.61 16.30
CA VAL A 466 -5.94 5.99 17.66
C VAL A 466 -6.41 4.77 18.45
N LEU A 467 -5.71 4.47 19.53
CA LEU A 467 -6.11 3.48 20.54
C LEU A 467 -7.23 4.05 21.41
N LYS A 468 -8.31 3.29 21.60
CA LYS A 468 -9.39 3.63 22.53
C LYS A 468 -9.76 2.43 23.40
N THR A 469 -9.61 2.59 24.71
CA THR A 469 -10.08 1.65 25.74
C THR A 469 -10.84 2.43 26.81
N PRO A 470 -11.50 1.78 27.78
CA PRO A 470 -12.11 2.48 28.91
C PRO A 470 -11.11 3.30 29.76
N TYR A 471 -9.81 3.02 29.64
CA TYR A 471 -8.77 3.61 30.48
C TYR A 471 -7.89 4.62 29.75
N GLU A 472 -7.83 4.58 28.42
CA GLU A 472 -6.94 5.43 27.63
C GLU A 472 -7.52 5.71 26.23
N GLU A 473 -7.22 6.92 25.74
CA GLU A 473 -7.34 7.33 24.34
C GLU A 473 -5.99 7.94 23.94
N ARG A 474 -5.31 7.39 22.94
CA ARG A 474 -4.02 7.95 22.47
C ARG A 474 -3.72 7.62 21.02
N ILE A 475 -2.89 8.44 20.39
CA ILE A 475 -2.27 8.14 19.10
C ILE A 475 -1.21 7.04 19.27
N VAL A 476 -1.17 6.11 18.33
CA VAL A 476 -0.26 4.97 18.27
C VAL A 476 0.92 5.29 17.35
N GLU A 477 2.03 5.69 17.94
CA GLU A 477 3.32 5.94 17.28
C GLU A 477 3.88 4.69 16.56
N GLU A 478 4.87 4.87 15.67
CA GLU A 478 5.55 3.77 14.98
C GLU A 478 6.29 2.82 15.93
N GLY A 479 6.31 1.54 15.55
CA GLY A 479 7.01 0.50 16.29
C GLY A 479 6.19 -0.18 17.38
N HIS A 480 6.44 -1.48 17.54
CA HIS A 480 6.00 -2.24 18.70
C HIS A 480 6.90 -1.87 19.88
N THR A 481 6.54 -0.86 20.68
CA THR A 481 7.09 -0.79 22.03
C THR A 481 6.56 -2.00 22.78
N LYS A 482 7.42 -2.97 23.11
CA LYS A 482 7.19 -3.75 24.32
C LYS A 482 6.89 -2.71 25.38
N GLN A 483 5.68 -2.67 25.91
CA GLN A 483 5.51 -2.19 27.26
C GLN A 483 6.36 -3.13 28.11
N VAL A 484 7.62 -2.78 28.30
CA VAL A 484 8.29 -3.02 29.56
C VAL A 484 7.54 -2.11 30.52
N GLN A 485 6.34 -2.54 30.91
CA GLN A 485 5.90 -2.23 32.26
C GLN A 485 7.10 -2.59 33.13
N LYS A 486 7.48 -1.64 33.98
CA LYS A 486 8.27 -1.90 35.18
C LYS A 486 7.51 -2.93 36.03
N MET A 487 7.46 -4.18 35.58
CA MET A 487 7.20 -5.35 36.40
C MET A 487 8.57 -5.72 36.96
N LYS A 488 8.97 -4.99 38.01
CA LYS A 488 9.77 -5.64 39.03
C LYS A 488 8.87 -6.74 39.57
N GLU A 489 9.30 -7.99 39.34
CA GLU A 489 8.64 -9.24 39.73
C GLU A 489 7.59 -9.78 38.75
N TYR A 490 7.85 -11.01 38.31
CA TYR A 490 6.93 -11.91 37.64
C TYR A 490 5.75 -12.19 38.58
N ASP A 491 4.53 -11.84 38.16
CA ASP A 491 3.27 -12.16 38.86
C ASP A 491 2.71 -13.50 38.33
N PRO A 492 2.72 -14.58 39.13
CA PRO A 492 2.22 -15.90 38.74
C PRO A 492 0.71 -16.07 38.96
N SER A 493 -0.07 -15.01 39.08
CA SER A 493 -1.53 -15.11 39.24
C SER A 493 -2.17 -16.00 38.16
N PRO A 494 -3.06 -16.95 38.53
CA PRO A 494 -3.50 -18.02 37.66
C PRO A 494 -4.33 -17.49 36.49
N ARG A 495 -3.93 -17.84 35.27
CA ARG A 495 -4.70 -17.62 34.04
C ARG A 495 -6.05 -18.33 34.18
N PRO A 496 -7.16 -17.79 33.63
CA PRO A 496 -8.45 -18.48 33.69
C PRO A 496 -8.36 -19.87 33.04
N GLU A 497 -8.37 -20.92 33.85
CA GLU A 497 -8.16 -22.33 33.46
C GLU A 497 -9.13 -22.79 32.37
N ALA A 498 -10.35 -22.25 32.35
CA ALA A 498 -11.43 -22.67 31.45
C ALA A 498 -11.16 -22.45 29.95
N ALA A 499 -10.17 -21.64 29.56
CA ALA A 499 -9.83 -21.39 28.15
C ALA A 499 -8.75 -22.32 27.60
N LEU A 500 -8.03 -23.06 28.46
CA LEU A 500 -6.92 -23.92 28.06
C LEU A 500 -7.33 -25.36 27.75
N ASP A 501 -8.47 -25.82 28.27
CA ASP A 501 -8.88 -27.22 28.12
C ASP A 501 -9.20 -27.58 26.67
N ARG A 502 -9.81 -26.66 25.90
CA ARG A 502 -10.03 -26.85 24.45
C ARG A 502 -8.72 -27.05 23.68
N ILE A 503 -7.68 -26.28 24.03
CA ILE A 503 -6.36 -26.38 23.38
C ILE A 503 -5.68 -27.70 23.77
N LYS A 504 -5.81 -28.11 25.03
CA LYS A 504 -5.30 -29.40 25.50
C LYS A 504 -5.99 -30.57 24.80
N ASP A 505 -7.31 -30.53 24.63
CA ASP A 505 -8.09 -31.59 24.01
C ASP A 505 -7.77 -31.76 22.52
N VAL A 506 -7.64 -30.65 21.77
CA VAL A 506 -7.22 -30.67 20.35
C VAL A 506 -5.81 -31.23 20.20
N LEU A 507 -4.85 -30.72 20.98
CA LEU A 507 -3.46 -31.19 20.95
C LEU A 507 -3.32 -32.64 21.44
N GLN A 508 -4.20 -33.11 22.32
CA GLN A 508 -4.18 -34.48 22.84
C GLN A 508 -4.86 -35.47 21.88
N GLY A 509 -5.87 -35.03 21.13
CA GLY A 509 -6.50 -35.78 20.05
C GLY A 509 -5.57 -36.01 18.85
N GLU A 510 -4.78 -35.01 18.47
CA GLU A 510 -3.81 -35.13 17.36
C GLU A 510 -2.57 -35.96 17.71
N ARG A 511 -2.24 -36.11 19.00
CA ARG A 511 -0.99 -36.73 19.46
C ARG A 511 -1.06 -38.22 19.75
N GLY A 512 -2.22 -38.76 20.10
CA GLY A 512 -2.39 -40.17 20.44
C GLY A 512 -1.61 -40.69 21.67
N LYS A 513 -0.80 -39.87 22.39
CA LYS A 513 -0.07 -40.23 23.64
C LYS A 513 0.13 -39.00 24.56
N LYS A 514 0.21 -39.23 25.88
CA LYS A 514 0.47 -38.20 26.91
C LYS A 514 1.96 -37.84 27.03
N TRP A 515 2.24 -36.59 27.42
CA TRP A 515 3.59 -36.07 27.68
C TRP A 515 4.29 -36.85 28.79
N THR A 516 5.56 -37.22 28.57
CA THR A 516 6.55 -37.54 29.62
C THR A 516 7.63 -36.48 29.60
#